data_AF-A0A2I2GD99-F1
#
_entry.id   AF-A0A2I2GD99-F1
#
_cell.length_a   1.000
_cell.length_b   1.000
_cell.length_c   1.000
_cell.angle_alpha   90.00
_cell.angle_beta   90.00
_cell.angle_gamma   90.00
#
_symmetry.space_group_name_H-M   'P 1'
#
loop_
_entity.id
_entity.type
_entity.pdbx_description
1 polymer ?
#
loop_
_entity_poly.entity_id
_entity_poly.type
_entity_poly.pdbx_seq_one_letter_code
_entity_poly.pdbx_strand_id
1 'polypeptide(L)'
;MLYISFIIPIIFLLSPVKAWNLDRRCVELGYESVVKNGMTGALDLAAAAVDTLDALSSHTNNAAQLDLFQYIFGFAVKTTNGHREVIPEEVNYIKGIYNNVLKFAVLTGDERSNDVVIYCDYSRYIEGMDCNGVENSSVACDKDTSRKVDMDFSYKSCKSKSGYIPLMALTGSNGLSNFGQVDICGWYLEFRSKSKIKYWWHLGAKMLLAWPIHAGYNALYQRTRMDGYALLDHTLIHELTHAISVRPTDDISGWKRCVEFEKKRELGRFNADNYAYFALDQDIHNFRSENDQPNRQQAASTA
;
A
#
# COMPACT_ATOMS: atom_id res chain seq x y z
N MET A 1 -0.25 21.71 58.01
CA MET A 1 0.16 20.89 56.85
C MET A 1 -1.04 20.75 55.93
N LEU A 2 -1.05 21.47 54.81
CA LEU A 2 -2.12 21.44 53.81
C LEU A 2 -1.63 20.57 52.64
N TYR A 3 -2.26 19.40 52.45
CA TYR A 3 -2.03 18.54 51.29
C TYR A 3 -2.90 19.03 50.12
N ILE A 4 -2.27 19.63 49.12
CA ILE A 4 -2.92 19.96 47.85
C ILE A 4 -2.81 18.72 46.96
N SER A 5 -3.89 17.93 46.89
CA SER A 5 -4.01 16.85 45.91
C SER A 5 -4.20 17.44 44.52
N PHE A 6 -3.18 17.34 43.67
CA PHE A 6 -3.30 17.57 42.24
C PHE A 6 -4.02 16.36 41.61
N ILE A 7 -5.32 16.51 41.35
CA ILE A 7 -6.03 15.60 40.43
C ILE A 7 -5.57 15.98 39.03
N ILE A 8 -4.66 15.19 38.46
CA ILE A 8 -4.33 15.25 37.03
C ILE A 8 -5.51 14.60 36.30
N PRO A 9 -6.31 15.33 35.51
CA PRO A 9 -7.30 14.70 34.65
C PRO A 9 -6.54 13.90 33.60
N ILE A 10 -6.57 12.57 33.70
CA ILE A 10 -6.20 11.69 32.61
C ILE A 10 -7.30 11.84 31.57
N ILE A 11 -7.13 12.80 30.67
CA ILE A 11 -7.94 12.91 29.47
C ILE A 11 -7.50 11.75 28.58
N PHE A 12 -8.17 10.60 28.69
CA PHE A 12 -8.14 9.59 27.63
C PHE A 12 -8.84 10.20 26.42
N LEU A 13 -8.06 10.87 25.57
CA LEU A 13 -8.46 11.17 24.21
C LEU A 13 -8.59 9.82 23.48
N LEU A 14 -9.78 9.22 23.54
CA LEU A 14 -10.18 8.12 22.69
C LEU A 14 -10.23 8.63 21.25
N SER A 15 -9.05 8.74 20.63
CA SER A 15 -8.95 8.90 19.19
C SER A 15 -9.51 7.62 18.57
N PRO A 16 -10.31 7.70 17.49
CA PRO A 16 -10.73 6.51 16.77
C PRO A 16 -9.48 5.86 16.17
N VAL A 17 -9.03 4.79 16.82
CA VAL A 17 -7.94 3.96 16.35
C VAL A 17 -8.46 3.24 15.11
N LYS A 18 -7.84 3.47 13.96
CA LYS A 18 -8.10 2.67 12.75
C LYS A 18 -7.22 1.43 12.84
N ALA A 19 -7.75 0.26 12.53
CA ALA A 19 -6.95 -0.96 12.49
C ALA A 19 -7.08 -1.65 11.14
N TRP A 20 -6.25 -2.66 10.90
CA TRP A 20 -6.51 -3.65 9.86
C TRP A 20 -6.77 -5.02 10.48
N ASN A 21 -7.65 -5.79 9.86
CA ASN A 21 -7.95 -7.16 10.24
C ASN A 21 -7.62 -8.12 9.11
N LEU A 22 -7.11 -9.28 9.48
CA LEU A 22 -6.95 -10.39 8.56
C LEU A 22 -8.18 -11.29 8.64
N ASP A 23 -8.83 -11.55 7.51
CA ASP A 23 -9.94 -12.50 7.48
C ASP A 23 -9.49 -13.91 7.91
N ARG A 24 -10.35 -14.61 8.66
CA ARG A 24 -10.04 -15.94 9.20
C ARG A 24 -9.70 -16.95 8.10
N ARG A 25 -10.28 -16.81 6.89
CA ARG A 25 -9.99 -17.72 5.78
C ARG A 25 -8.55 -17.61 5.32
N CYS A 26 -7.89 -16.46 5.47
CA CYS A 26 -6.46 -16.34 5.22
C CYS A 26 -5.63 -17.29 6.12
N VAL A 27 -6.05 -17.47 7.37
CA VAL A 27 -5.41 -18.40 8.31
C VAL A 27 -5.69 -19.85 7.88
N GLU A 28 -6.94 -20.17 7.59
CA GLU A 28 -7.36 -21.52 7.18
C GLU A 28 -6.71 -21.97 5.86
N LEU A 29 -6.43 -21.03 4.96
CA LEU A 29 -5.74 -21.27 3.69
C LEU A 29 -4.21 -21.27 3.82
N GLY A 30 -3.66 -21.00 5.00
CA GLY A 30 -2.21 -20.97 5.25
C GLY A 30 -1.49 -19.73 4.72
N TYR A 31 -2.21 -18.64 4.48
CA TYR A 31 -1.65 -17.37 3.99
C TYR A 31 -1.38 -16.34 5.09
N GLU A 32 -1.70 -16.65 6.35
CA GLU A 32 -1.58 -15.71 7.48
C GLU A 32 -0.21 -15.01 7.55
N SER A 33 0.87 -15.78 7.63
CA SER A 33 2.22 -15.21 7.73
C SER A 33 2.63 -14.42 6.49
N VAL A 34 2.15 -14.82 5.32
CA VAL A 34 2.46 -14.15 4.06
C VAL A 34 1.81 -12.76 4.02
N VAL A 35 0.54 -12.69 4.38
CA VAL A 35 -0.22 -11.43 4.38
C VAL A 35 0.23 -10.53 5.53
N LYS A 36 0.42 -11.05 6.74
CA LYS A 36 0.93 -10.26 7.89
C LYS A 36 2.27 -9.62 7.57
N ASN A 37 3.22 -10.38 7.04
CA ASN A 37 4.52 -9.83 6.66
C ASN A 37 4.38 -8.80 5.53
N GLY A 38 3.58 -9.09 4.50
CA GLY A 38 3.32 -8.12 3.43
C GLY A 38 2.74 -6.80 3.96
N MET A 39 1.82 -6.87 4.93
CA MET A 39 1.20 -5.70 5.55
C MET A 39 2.19 -4.92 6.41
N THR A 40 3.02 -5.60 7.21
CA THR A 40 4.14 -4.96 7.91
C THR A 40 5.05 -4.22 6.91
N GLY A 41 5.42 -4.89 5.83
CA GLY A 41 6.19 -4.29 4.75
C GLY A 41 5.56 -3.04 4.14
N ALA A 42 4.27 -3.09 3.84
CA ALA A 42 3.52 -1.95 3.30
C ALA A 42 3.52 -0.75 4.27
N LEU A 43 3.40 -1.00 5.57
CA LEU A 43 3.43 0.03 6.61
C LEU A 43 4.85 0.60 6.79
N ASP A 44 5.88 -0.24 6.73
CA ASP A 44 7.28 0.20 6.77
C ASP A 44 7.61 1.09 5.56
N LEU A 45 7.17 0.70 4.36
CA LEU A 45 7.28 1.51 3.14
C LEU A 45 6.56 2.87 3.31
N ALA A 46 5.36 2.88 3.88
CA ALA A 46 4.63 4.11 4.14
C ALA A 46 5.34 5.03 5.15
N ALA A 47 5.96 4.45 6.19
CA ALA A 47 6.76 5.20 7.16
C ALA A 47 8.01 5.81 6.51
N ALA A 48 8.75 5.03 5.72
CA ALA A 48 9.90 5.53 4.97
C ALA A 48 9.53 6.67 4.01
N ALA A 49 8.36 6.60 3.37
CA ALA A 49 7.84 7.68 2.55
C ALA A 49 7.57 8.96 3.36
N VAL A 50 6.98 8.84 4.56
CA VAL A 50 6.74 9.96 5.47
C VAL A 50 8.06 10.62 5.90
N ASP A 51 9.06 9.83 6.28
CA ASP A 51 10.38 10.33 6.68
C ASP A 51 11.05 11.13 5.55
N THR A 52 10.98 10.64 4.31
CA THR A 52 11.50 11.38 3.16
C THR A 52 10.71 12.67 2.90
N LEU A 53 9.39 12.66 3.03
CA LEU A 53 8.58 13.88 2.88
C LEU A 53 8.91 14.91 3.97
N ASP A 54 9.19 14.47 5.21
CA ASP A 54 9.67 15.34 6.28
C ASP A 54 11.07 15.90 5.99
N ALA A 55 11.98 15.10 5.44
CA ALA A 55 13.28 15.57 5.01
C ALA A 55 13.17 16.61 3.88
N LEU A 56 12.25 16.42 2.93
CA LEU A 56 11.96 17.38 1.85
C LEU A 56 11.37 18.69 2.40
N SER A 57 10.42 18.61 3.33
CA SER A 57 9.80 19.79 3.96
C SER A 57 10.78 20.57 4.84
N SER A 58 11.74 19.89 5.48
CA SER A 58 12.75 20.52 6.34
C SER A 58 14.05 20.88 5.63
N HIS A 59 14.14 20.65 4.31
CA HIS A 59 15.34 20.84 3.49
C HIS A 59 16.57 20.07 4.00
N THR A 60 16.36 18.92 4.65
CA THR A 60 17.41 17.99 5.07
C THR A 60 17.57 16.81 4.12
N ASN A 61 16.76 16.75 3.06
CA ASN A 61 16.84 15.74 2.02
C ASN A 61 18.17 15.80 1.23
N ASN A 62 18.59 14.66 0.71
CA ASN A 62 19.68 14.59 -0.27
C ASN A 62 19.16 14.77 -1.72
N ALA A 63 20.08 14.85 -2.69
CA ALA A 63 19.74 15.03 -4.10
C ALA A 63 18.93 13.86 -4.67
N ALA A 64 19.24 12.62 -4.30
CA ALA A 64 18.54 11.43 -4.78
C ALA A 64 17.07 11.40 -4.32
N GLN A 65 16.80 11.78 -3.07
CA GLN A 65 15.44 11.90 -2.54
C GLN A 65 14.61 12.94 -3.31
N LEU A 66 15.20 14.10 -3.63
CA LEU A 66 14.52 15.13 -4.43
C LEU A 66 14.32 14.69 -5.88
N ASP A 67 15.31 14.02 -6.48
CA ASP A 67 15.22 13.49 -7.84
C ASP A 67 14.08 12.47 -7.94
N LEU A 68 14.01 11.54 -6.99
CA LEU A 68 12.93 10.55 -6.91
C LEU A 68 11.56 11.20 -6.69
N PHE A 69 11.46 12.14 -5.73
CA PHE A 69 10.20 12.85 -5.51
C PHE A 69 9.75 13.61 -6.76
N GLN A 70 10.67 14.28 -7.46
CA GLN A 70 10.36 14.96 -8.71
C GLN A 70 9.97 13.97 -9.83
N TYR A 71 10.57 12.78 -9.86
CA TYR A 71 10.31 11.78 -10.89
C TYR A 71 8.92 11.14 -10.76
N ILE A 72 8.38 11.06 -9.54
CA ILE A 72 7.05 10.49 -9.29
C ILE A 72 5.99 11.59 -9.17
N PHE A 73 6.31 12.68 -8.49
CA PHE A 73 5.41 13.79 -8.19
C PHE A 73 5.97 15.10 -8.76
N GLY A 74 6.38 15.11 -10.03
CA GLY A 74 6.96 16.29 -10.68
C GLY A 74 6.08 17.54 -10.63
N PHE A 75 4.77 17.38 -10.56
CA PHE A 75 3.81 18.48 -10.35
C PHE A 75 3.97 19.17 -8.99
N ALA A 76 4.58 18.51 -8.01
CA ALA A 76 4.85 19.00 -6.67
C ALA A 76 6.23 19.65 -6.53
N VAL A 77 6.96 19.82 -7.64
CA VAL A 77 8.27 20.48 -7.69
C VAL A 77 8.22 21.61 -8.70
N LYS A 78 8.68 22.80 -8.29
CA LYS A 78 8.85 23.96 -9.17
C LYS A 78 10.34 24.29 -9.30
N THR A 79 10.73 24.85 -10.45
CA THR A 79 12.08 25.36 -10.66
C THR A 79 12.05 26.88 -10.72
N THR A 80 12.72 27.55 -9.77
CA THR A 80 12.83 29.00 -9.69
C THR A 80 14.30 29.37 -9.80
N ASN A 81 14.69 30.16 -10.81
CA ASN A 81 16.08 30.57 -11.03
C ASN A 81 17.09 29.40 -11.10
N GLY A 82 16.67 28.27 -11.68
CA GLY A 82 17.50 27.06 -11.77
C GLY A 82 17.55 26.22 -10.49
N HIS A 83 16.95 26.67 -9.39
CA HIS A 83 16.82 25.90 -8.15
C HIS A 83 15.48 25.18 -8.09
N ARG A 84 15.52 23.90 -7.72
CA ARG A 84 14.34 23.06 -7.53
C ARG A 84 13.82 23.20 -6.12
N GLU A 85 12.53 23.43 -5.99
CA GLU A 85 11.84 23.60 -4.71
C GLU A 85 10.57 22.75 -4.70
N VAL A 86 10.32 22.05 -3.59
CA VAL A 86 9.05 21.36 -3.39
C VAL A 86 7.94 22.38 -3.11
N ILE A 87 6.71 22.05 -3.51
CA ILE A 87 5.52 22.84 -3.21
C ILE A 87 4.94 22.33 -1.88
N PRO A 88 4.98 23.11 -0.79
CA PRO A 88 4.63 22.62 0.55
C PRO A 88 3.22 22.05 0.64
N GLU A 89 2.25 22.64 -0.05
CA GLU A 89 0.86 22.17 -0.08
C GLU A 89 0.73 20.78 -0.70
N GLU A 90 1.55 20.48 -1.72
CA GLU A 90 1.55 19.17 -2.37
C GLU A 90 2.25 18.12 -1.52
N VAL A 91 3.39 18.46 -0.91
CA VAL A 91 4.09 17.57 0.03
C VAL A 91 3.19 17.22 1.21
N ASN A 92 2.51 18.20 1.81
CA ASN A 92 1.59 17.98 2.92
C ASN A 92 0.40 17.11 2.52
N TYR A 93 -0.13 17.29 1.30
CA TYR A 93 -1.20 16.43 0.78
C TYR A 93 -0.73 14.98 0.65
N ILE A 94 0.40 14.75 -0.03
CA ILE A 94 0.97 13.42 -0.26
C ILE A 94 1.29 12.74 1.08
N LYS A 95 1.91 13.49 2.02
CA LYS A 95 2.17 13.03 3.38
C LYS A 95 0.88 12.65 4.12
N GLY A 96 -0.20 13.40 3.90
CA GLY A 96 -1.52 13.11 4.43
C GLY A 96 -2.05 11.74 3.99
N ILE A 97 -1.76 11.28 2.78
CA ILE A 97 -2.15 9.96 2.29
C ILE A 97 -1.42 8.87 3.07
N TYR A 98 -0.08 8.93 3.17
CA TYR A 98 0.68 7.96 3.96
C TYR A 98 0.32 7.97 5.44
N ASN A 99 0.10 9.14 6.03
CA ASN A 99 -0.37 9.25 7.41
C ASN A 99 -1.74 8.57 7.61
N ASN A 100 -2.61 8.55 6.60
CA ASN A 100 -3.86 7.81 6.68
C ASN A 100 -3.66 6.30 6.53
N VAL A 101 -2.71 5.86 5.69
CA VAL A 101 -2.31 4.45 5.60
C VAL A 101 -1.71 3.96 6.93
N LEU A 102 -0.79 4.74 7.52
CA LEU A 102 -0.14 4.41 8.80
C LEU A 102 -1.13 4.32 9.97
N LYS A 103 -2.30 4.97 9.88
CA LYS A 103 -3.34 4.77 10.90
C LYS A 103 -3.77 3.32 10.97
N PHE A 104 -3.69 2.54 9.89
CA PHE A 104 -4.04 1.12 9.91
C PHE A 104 -3.07 0.27 10.75
N ALA A 105 -1.86 0.75 11.09
CA ALA A 105 -0.85 -0.04 11.80
C ALA A 105 -1.26 -0.56 13.18
N VAL A 106 -2.31 0.01 13.79
CA VAL A 106 -2.75 -0.42 15.12
C VAL A 106 -3.60 -1.69 14.98
N LEU A 107 -3.15 -2.81 15.52
CA LEU A 107 -3.98 -4.02 15.60
C LEU A 107 -4.97 -3.87 16.75
N THR A 108 -6.26 -3.64 16.48
CA THR A 108 -7.31 -3.73 17.51
C THR A 108 -7.92 -5.11 17.50
N GLY A 109 -8.10 -5.69 18.68
CA GLY A 109 -8.49 -7.09 18.83
C GLY A 109 -9.95 -7.44 18.54
N ASP A 110 -10.87 -6.51 18.27
CA ASP A 110 -12.29 -6.91 18.10
C ASP A 110 -13.28 -5.90 17.43
N GLU A 111 -12.93 -4.64 17.16
CA GLU A 111 -13.92 -3.65 16.66
C GLU A 111 -13.80 -3.33 15.17
N ARG A 112 -14.57 -4.06 14.34
CA ARG A 112 -14.60 -3.95 12.86
C ARG A 112 -14.97 -2.58 12.26
N SER A 113 -15.39 -1.59 13.06
CA SER A 113 -16.18 -0.46 12.56
C SER A 113 -15.40 0.66 11.85
N ASN A 114 -14.07 0.64 11.80
CA ASN A 114 -13.26 1.63 11.06
C ASN A 114 -12.04 1.01 10.36
N ASP A 115 -12.13 -0.29 10.08
CA ASP A 115 -10.96 -1.09 9.76
C ASP A 115 -10.87 -1.44 8.27
N VAL A 116 -9.63 -1.69 7.84
CA VAL A 116 -9.39 -2.38 6.57
C VAL A 116 -9.42 -3.88 6.83
N VAL A 117 -10.23 -4.63 6.11
CA VAL A 117 -10.21 -6.10 6.17
C VAL A 117 -9.53 -6.65 4.93
N ILE A 118 -8.52 -7.49 5.16
CA ILE A 118 -7.79 -8.19 4.10
C ILE A 118 -8.39 -9.58 3.93
N TYR A 119 -8.89 -9.87 2.73
CA TYR A 119 -9.47 -11.16 2.34
C TYR A 119 -8.55 -11.91 1.39
N CYS A 120 -8.47 -13.23 1.58
CA CYS A 120 -7.63 -14.13 0.76
C CYS A 120 -8.44 -15.06 -0.15
N ASP A 121 -9.77 -15.03 -0.05
CA ASP A 121 -10.68 -15.72 -0.94
C ASP A 121 -12.00 -14.95 -1.13
N TYR A 122 -12.82 -15.45 -2.05
CA TYR A 122 -14.12 -14.87 -2.41
C TYR A 122 -15.29 -15.61 -1.75
N SER A 123 -15.05 -16.41 -0.70
CA SER A 123 -16.09 -17.25 -0.07
C SER A 123 -17.14 -16.45 0.70
N ARG A 124 -16.88 -15.17 0.96
CA ARG A 124 -17.87 -14.24 1.56
C ARG A 124 -18.96 -13.80 0.58
N TYR A 125 -18.76 -14.01 -0.72
CA TYR A 125 -19.71 -13.59 -1.74
C TYR A 125 -20.76 -14.69 -2.02
N ILE A 126 -22.03 -14.30 -2.02
CA ILE A 126 -23.13 -15.12 -2.55
C ILE A 126 -23.34 -14.69 -4.00
N GLU A 127 -22.83 -15.47 -4.94
CA GLU A 127 -22.91 -15.16 -6.37
C GLU A 127 -24.27 -15.51 -6.98
N GLY A 128 -24.67 -14.77 -8.01
CA GLY A 128 -25.91 -15.02 -8.73
C GLY A 128 -27.14 -14.42 -8.06
N MET A 129 -26.95 -13.61 -7.01
CA MET A 129 -28.02 -13.02 -6.22
C MET A 129 -27.53 -11.70 -5.62
N ASP A 130 -28.39 -10.68 -5.58
CA ASP A 130 -28.11 -9.43 -4.84
C ASP A 130 -28.39 -9.58 -3.32
N CYS A 131 -28.07 -8.56 -2.54
CA CYS A 131 -28.28 -8.64 -1.08
C CYS A 131 -29.74 -8.56 -0.62
N ASN A 132 -30.69 -8.38 -1.54
CA ASN A 132 -32.13 -8.44 -1.25
C ASN A 132 -32.72 -9.81 -1.63
N GLY A 133 -31.89 -10.76 -2.09
CA GLY A 133 -32.34 -12.08 -2.51
C GLY A 133 -32.81 -12.14 -3.96
N VAL A 134 -32.63 -11.09 -4.76
CA VAL A 134 -33.04 -11.07 -6.16
C VAL A 134 -31.97 -11.78 -7.00
N GLU A 135 -32.38 -12.84 -7.71
CA GLU A 135 -31.50 -13.58 -8.60
C GLU A 135 -30.99 -12.69 -9.74
N ASN A 136 -29.66 -12.63 -9.88
CA ASN A 136 -29.00 -11.94 -10.97
C ASN A 136 -27.58 -12.51 -11.15
N SER A 137 -27.33 -13.13 -12.30
CA SER A 137 -26.06 -13.80 -12.62
C SER A 137 -24.86 -12.88 -12.80
N SER A 138 -25.06 -11.55 -12.85
CA SER A 138 -23.97 -10.57 -13.01
C SER A 138 -23.53 -9.93 -11.69
N VAL A 139 -24.06 -10.36 -10.55
CA VAL A 139 -23.85 -9.70 -9.26
C VAL A 139 -23.62 -10.73 -8.14
N ALA A 140 -23.03 -10.28 -7.05
CA ALA A 140 -22.89 -11.04 -5.83
C ALA A 140 -23.31 -10.20 -4.61
N CYS A 141 -23.80 -10.85 -3.57
CA CYS A 141 -23.96 -10.23 -2.27
C CYS A 141 -22.73 -10.47 -1.38
N ASP A 142 -22.10 -9.40 -0.92
CA ASP A 142 -21.09 -9.46 0.12
C ASP A 142 -21.75 -9.71 1.50
N LYS A 143 -21.50 -10.87 2.11
CA LYS A 143 -22.08 -11.22 3.41
C LYS A 143 -21.60 -10.34 4.56
N ASP A 144 -20.40 -9.77 4.48
CA ASP A 144 -19.83 -9.00 5.59
C ASP A 144 -20.35 -7.56 5.60
N THR A 145 -20.69 -7.03 4.43
CA THR A 145 -21.10 -5.62 4.28
C THR A 145 -22.54 -5.47 3.84
N SER A 146 -23.22 -6.57 3.50
CA SER A 146 -24.58 -6.60 2.95
C SER A 146 -24.70 -5.71 1.71
N ARG A 147 -23.65 -5.66 0.88
CA ARG A 147 -23.62 -4.85 -0.34
C ARG A 147 -23.60 -5.71 -1.59
N LYS A 148 -24.36 -5.25 -2.57
CA LYS A 148 -24.31 -5.77 -3.93
C LYS A 148 -22.98 -5.37 -4.57
N VAL A 149 -22.28 -6.35 -5.12
CA VAL A 149 -21.04 -6.19 -5.90
C VAL A 149 -21.28 -6.69 -7.31
N ASP A 150 -20.88 -5.91 -8.30
CA ASP A 150 -20.96 -6.34 -9.70
C ASP A 150 -19.83 -7.33 -9.99
N MET A 151 -20.18 -8.50 -10.56
CA MET A 151 -19.23 -9.53 -10.96
C MET A 151 -18.65 -9.23 -12.35
N ASP A 152 -17.99 -8.09 -12.45
CA ASP A 152 -17.37 -7.59 -13.67
C ASP A 152 -16.11 -8.40 -14.07
N PHE A 153 -15.35 -7.87 -15.03
CA PHE A 153 -14.11 -8.49 -15.47
C PHE A 153 -13.06 -8.57 -14.36
N SER A 154 -12.92 -7.52 -13.54
CA SER A 154 -11.94 -7.45 -12.47
C SER A 154 -12.24 -8.48 -11.39
N TYR A 155 -13.49 -8.55 -10.92
CA TYR A 155 -13.96 -9.56 -9.97
C TYR A 155 -13.65 -10.99 -10.48
N LYS A 156 -14.08 -11.29 -11.71
CA LYS A 156 -13.89 -12.63 -12.31
C LYS A 156 -12.41 -12.97 -12.49
N SER A 157 -11.60 -11.99 -12.87
CA SER A 157 -10.15 -12.17 -13.06
C SER A 157 -9.44 -12.42 -11.73
N CYS A 158 -9.80 -11.67 -10.69
CA CYS A 158 -9.16 -11.79 -9.37
C CYS A 158 -9.57 -13.08 -8.65
N LYS A 159 -10.84 -13.49 -8.78
CA LYS A 159 -11.33 -14.79 -8.28
C LYS A 159 -10.73 -15.98 -9.04
N SER A 160 -10.39 -15.81 -10.32
CA SER A 160 -9.79 -16.86 -11.12
C SER A 160 -8.44 -17.30 -10.54
N LYS A 161 -8.18 -18.61 -10.58
CA LYS A 161 -6.84 -19.17 -10.28
C LYS A 161 -5.86 -18.94 -11.42
N SER A 162 -6.34 -18.44 -12.56
CA SER A 162 -5.51 -18.20 -13.73
C SER A 162 -4.85 -16.83 -13.64
N GLY A 163 -3.53 -16.80 -13.46
CA GLY A 163 -2.72 -15.58 -13.53
C GLY A 163 -2.48 -15.05 -14.95
N TYR A 164 -3.32 -15.38 -15.93
CA TYR A 164 -3.20 -14.81 -17.29
C TYR A 164 -3.49 -13.30 -17.30
N ILE A 165 -4.37 -12.84 -16.42
CA ILE A 165 -4.67 -11.43 -16.23
C ILE A 165 -3.97 -10.99 -14.94
N PRO A 166 -3.05 -10.01 -15.02
CA PRO A 166 -2.14 -9.73 -13.90
C PRO A 166 -2.76 -8.80 -12.85
N LEU A 167 -4.03 -9.03 -12.50
CA LEU A 167 -4.71 -8.34 -11.40
C LEU A 167 -4.31 -8.99 -10.08
N MET A 168 -3.67 -8.23 -9.19
CA MET A 168 -3.02 -8.76 -7.98
C MET A 168 -3.91 -8.69 -6.74
N ALA A 169 -4.68 -7.60 -6.63
CA ALA A 169 -5.67 -7.38 -5.60
C ALA A 169 -6.76 -6.44 -6.13
N LEU A 170 -7.82 -6.28 -5.35
CA LEU A 170 -8.88 -5.30 -5.55
C LEU A 170 -9.23 -4.64 -4.23
N THR A 171 -9.52 -3.35 -4.25
CA THR A 171 -10.04 -2.65 -3.08
C THR A 171 -11.48 -2.20 -3.28
N GLY A 172 -12.37 -2.63 -2.39
CA GLY A 172 -13.70 -2.05 -2.23
C GLY A 172 -13.68 -1.03 -1.09
N SER A 173 -13.99 0.23 -1.36
CA SER A 173 -14.22 1.22 -0.30
C SER A 173 -15.71 1.45 -0.10
N ASN A 174 -16.18 1.34 1.14
CA ASN A 174 -17.61 1.38 1.43
C ASN A 174 -18.20 2.78 1.66
N GLY A 175 -17.68 3.79 0.95
CA GLY A 175 -18.20 5.16 1.01
C GLY A 175 -18.34 5.65 2.45
N LEU A 176 -19.57 6.00 2.86
CA LEU A 176 -19.89 6.57 4.18
C LEU A 176 -19.46 5.74 5.40
N SER A 177 -19.27 4.43 5.27
CA SER A 177 -18.90 3.58 6.42
C SER A 177 -17.40 3.52 6.68
N ASN A 178 -16.56 4.18 5.87
CA ASN A 178 -15.09 4.20 6.00
C ASN A 178 -14.41 2.82 6.10
N PHE A 179 -15.13 1.76 5.75
CA PHE A 179 -14.65 0.38 5.81
C PHE A 179 -13.97 0.04 4.49
N GLY A 180 -12.69 -0.32 4.56
CA GLY A 180 -11.91 -0.75 3.41
C GLY A 180 -11.89 -2.27 3.31
N GLN A 181 -12.08 -2.81 2.12
CA GLN A 181 -11.97 -4.25 1.85
C GLN A 181 -10.88 -4.44 0.81
N VAL A 182 -9.84 -5.20 1.14
CA VAL A 182 -8.80 -5.56 0.18
C VAL A 182 -8.91 -7.05 -0.12
N ASP A 183 -9.27 -7.38 -1.35
CA ASP A 183 -9.33 -8.73 -1.89
C ASP A 183 -8.03 -9.07 -2.60
N ILE A 184 -7.17 -9.88 -1.99
CA ILE A 184 -5.98 -10.35 -2.68
C ILE A 184 -6.36 -11.51 -3.60
N CYS A 185 -5.99 -11.43 -4.87
CA CYS A 185 -6.36 -12.43 -5.86
C CYS A 185 -5.72 -13.79 -5.52
N GLY A 186 -6.50 -14.87 -5.61
CA GLY A 186 -6.06 -16.20 -5.14
C GLY A 186 -4.82 -16.71 -5.87
N TRP A 187 -4.73 -16.46 -7.20
CA TRP A 187 -3.55 -16.82 -7.99
C TRP A 187 -2.30 -16.07 -7.51
N TYR A 188 -2.44 -14.80 -7.10
CA TYR A 188 -1.33 -13.96 -6.69
C TYR A 188 -0.80 -14.39 -5.32
N LEU A 189 -1.68 -14.68 -4.36
CA LEU A 189 -1.30 -15.26 -3.07
C LEU A 189 -0.63 -16.62 -3.23
N GLU A 190 -1.17 -17.49 -4.07
CA GLU A 190 -0.56 -18.80 -4.34
C GLU A 190 0.86 -18.62 -4.90
N PHE A 191 1.01 -17.76 -5.91
CA PHE A 191 2.32 -17.44 -6.48
C PHE A 191 3.29 -16.87 -5.44
N ARG A 192 2.87 -15.87 -4.66
CA ARG A 192 3.70 -15.23 -3.64
C ARG A 192 4.07 -16.18 -2.51
N SER A 193 3.15 -16.99 -2.00
CA SER A 193 3.42 -17.96 -0.93
C SER A 193 4.52 -18.97 -1.31
N LYS A 194 4.59 -19.35 -2.59
CA LYS A 194 5.59 -20.29 -3.12
C LYS A 194 6.87 -19.61 -3.60
N SER A 195 6.85 -18.30 -3.85
CA SER A 195 8.02 -17.55 -4.30
C SER A 195 9.09 -17.45 -3.21
N LYS A 196 10.37 -17.51 -3.59
CA LYS A 196 11.49 -17.16 -2.69
C LYS A 196 11.52 -15.67 -2.38
N ILE A 197 10.97 -14.85 -3.26
CA ILE A 197 11.01 -13.38 -3.18
C ILE A 197 9.56 -12.90 -3.15
N LYS A 198 9.13 -12.64 -1.92
CA LYS A 198 7.76 -12.27 -1.58
C LYS A 198 7.58 -10.78 -1.31
N TYR A 199 8.65 -10.14 -0.84
CA TYR A 199 8.69 -8.79 -0.30
C TYR A 199 9.98 -8.11 -0.74
N TRP A 200 10.02 -6.79 -0.67
CA TRP A 200 11.14 -6.00 -1.14
C TRP A 200 12.43 -6.35 -0.41
N TRP A 201 12.40 -6.57 0.91
CA TRP A 201 13.61 -6.86 1.71
C TRP A 201 14.24 -8.23 1.38
N HIS A 202 13.53 -9.08 0.66
CA HIS A 202 14.12 -10.31 0.09
C HIS A 202 15.00 -10.05 -1.13
N LEU A 203 14.91 -8.86 -1.75
CA LEU A 203 15.78 -8.44 -2.83
C LEU A 203 17.13 -8.00 -2.23
N GLY A 204 18.07 -8.93 -2.11
CA GLY A 204 19.45 -8.56 -1.80
C GLY A 204 20.01 -7.59 -2.87
N ALA A 205 21.00 -6.77 -2.50
CA ALA A 205 21.63 -5.80 -3.41
C ALA A 205 22.12 -6.43 -4.74
N LYS A 206 22.53 -7.70 -4.71
CA LYS A 206 22.93 -8.48 -5.90
C LYS A 206 21.76 -8.87 -6.80
N MET A 207 20.56 -9.08 -6.25
CA MET A 207 19.37 -9.44 -7.03
C MET A 207 18.80 -8.25 -7.80
N LEU A 208 18.93 -7.03 -7.28
CA LEU A 208 18.57 -5.79 -7.99
C LEU A 208 19.31 -5.61 -9.32
N LEU A 209 20.50 -6.21 -9.44
CA LEU A 209 21.31 -6.15 -10.66
C LEU A 209 21.11 -7.36 -11.58
N ALA A 210 20.61 -8.48 -11.04
CA ALA A 210 20.70 -9.78 -11.70
C ALA A 210 19.37 -10.36 -12.19
N TRP A 211 18.21 -9.72 -11.96
CA TRP A 211 16.91 -10.33 -12.28
C TRP A 211 16.54 -10.27 -13.78
N PRO A 212 16.61 -11.39 -14.54
CA PRO A 212 16.26 -11.42 -15.96
C PRO A 212 14.87 -12.07 -16.19
N ILE A 213 14.22 -12.55 -15.13
CA ILE A 213 12.99 -13.34 -15.21
C ILE A 213 11.85 -12.36 -15.41
N HIS A 214 11.55 -12.04 -16.66
CA HIS A 214 10.24 -11.68 -17.23
C HIS A 214 10.38 -10.98 -18.59
N ALA A 215 11.50 -11.09 -19.33
CA ALA A 215 11.67 -10.38 -20.61
C ALA A 215 10.48 -10.57 -21.60
N GLY A 216 9.91 -11.78 -21.71
CA GLY A 216 8.74 -12.05 -22.56
C GLY A 216 7.41 -11.47 -22.05
N TYR A 217 7.15 -11.60 -20.75
CA TYR A 217 5.92 -11.07 -20.13
C TYR A 217 5.96 -9.53 -20.02
N ASN A 218 7.14 -8.98 -19.76
CA ASN A 218 7.38 -7.55 -19.69
C ASN A 218 7.26 -6.87 -21.05
N ALA A 219 7.66 -7.54 -22.13
CA ALA A 219 7.49 -7.01 -23.48
C ALA A 219 6.01 -6.91 -23.88
N LEU A 220 5.18 -7.91 -23.53
CA LEU A 220 3.76 -7.91 -23.88
C LEU A 220 2.95 -6.86 -23.11
N TYR A 221 3.29 -6.62 -21.85
CA TYR A 221 2.56 -5.70 -20.96
C TYR A 221 3.30 -4.37 -20.70
N GLN A 222 4.36 -4.07 -21.47
CA GLN A 222 5.20 -2.88 -21.32
C GLN A 222 5.75 -2.66 -19.89
N ARG A 223 5.96 -3.75 -19.14
CA ARG A 223 6.50 -3.67 -17.78
C ARG A 223 7.99 -3.34 -17.82
N THR A 224 8.40 -2.48 -16.91
CA THR A 224 9.78 -2.12 -16.67
C THR A 224 10.40 -3.01 -15.59
N ARG A 225 11.68 -2.79 -15.28
CA ARG A 225 12.33 -3.51 -14.17
C ARG A 225 11.73 -3.12 -12.81
N MET A 226 11.28 -1.88 -12.66
CA MET A 226 10.63 -1.43 -11.42
C MET A 226 9.34 -2.18 -11.13
N ASP A 227 8.57 -2.52 -12.17
CA ASP A 227 7.38 -3.37 -12.03
C ASP A 227 7.70 -4.79 -11.53
N GLY A 228 8.94 -5.27 -11.72
CA GLY A 228 9.41 -6.54 -11.15
C GLY A 228 9.66 -6.48 -9.64
N TYR A 229 9.88 -5.28 -9.10
CA TYR A 229 10.07 -5.04 -7.67
C TYR A 229 8.78 -4.66 -6.94
N ALA A 230 7.67 -4.49 -7.67
CA ALA A 230 6.33 -4.38 -7.10
C ALA A 230 5.89 -5.75 -6.54
N LEU A 231 6.31 -6.03 -5.30
CA LEU A 231 6.03 -7.27 -4.58
C LEU A 231 4.76 -7.16 -3.72
N LEU A 232 4.53 -8.09 -2.78
CA LEU A 232 3.25 -8.11 -2.04
C LEU A 232 3.04 -6.87 -1.16
N ASP A 233 4.09 -6.39 -0.52
CA ASP A 233 4.15 -5.13 0.24
C ASP A 233 3.80 -3.92 -0.62
N HIS A 234 4.38 -3.81 -1.83
CA HIS A 234 4.00 -2.78 -2.80
C HIS A 234 2.52 -2.88 -3.19
N THR A 235 2.04 -4.08 -3.52
CA THR A 235 0.61 -4.29 -3.83
C THR A 235 -0.25 -3.84 -2.65
N LEU A 236 0.12 -4.20 -1.42
CA LEU A 236 -0.69 -3.85 -0.25
C LEU A 236 -0.69 -2.34 0.00
N ILE A 237 0.44 -1.63 -0.07
CA ILE A 237 0.41 -0.17 0.08
C ILE A 237 -0.43 0.51 -1.00
N HIS A 238 -0.39 0.03 -2.26
CA HIS A 238 -1.29 0.48 -3.33
C HIS A 238 -2.76 0.35 -2.92
N GLU A 239 -3.19 -0.85 -2.53
CA GLU A 239 -4.57 -1.10 -2.12
C GLU A 239 -4.97 -0.30 -0.86
N LEU A 240 -4.05 -0.10 0.09
CA LEU A 240 -4.33 0.70 1.27
C LEU A 240 -4.55 2.18 0.94
N THR A 241 -3.94 2.71 -0.13
CA THR A 241 -4.22 4.08 -0.58
C THR A 241 -5.63 4.23 -1.16
N HIS A 242 -6.21 3.15 -1.74
CA HIS A 242 -7.62 3.09 -2.11
C HIS A 242 -8.54 3.01 -0.88
N ALA A 243 -8.09 2.35 0.18
CA ALA A 243 -8.89 2.08 1.37
C ALA A 243 -9.05 3.30 2.32
N ILE A 244 -8.35 4.42 2.09
CA ILE A 244 -8.44 5.60 2.97
C ILE A 244 -9.79 6.32 2.84
N SER A 245 -10.27 6.88 3.96
CA SER A 245 -11.61 7.48 4.08
C SER A 245 -11.79 8.90 3.49
N VAL A 246 -10.72 9.60 3.12
CA VAL A 246 -10.79 11.05 2.80
C VAL A 246 -11.04 11.28 1.31
N ARG A 247 -10.31 10.56 0.46
CA ARG A 247 -10.48 10.51 -0.99
C ARG A 247 -9.63 9.34 -1.50
N PRO A 248 -10.27 8.22 -1.89
CA PRO A 248 -9.55 7.12 -2.51
C PRO A 248 -8.75 7.60 -3.72
N THR A 249 -7.61 6.96 -3.93
CA THR A 249 -6.88 7.02 -5.19
C THR A 249 -7.63 6.28 -6.30
N ASP A 250 -7.22 6.51 -7.54
CA ASP A 250 -7.63 5.84 -8.77
C ASP A 250 -6.50 4.91 -9.25
N ASP A 251 -6.85 3.94 -10.09
CA ASP A 251 -5.91 2.99 -10.66
C ASP A 251 -5.32 3.46 -11.99
N ILE A 252 -4.02 3.72 -11.99
CA ILE A 252 -3.22 3.81 -13.21
C ILE A 252 -1.99 2.92 -13.04
N SER A 253 -2.07 1.73 -13.65
CA SER A 253 -1.11 0.69 -13.33
C SER A 253 0.24 0.81 -14.04
N GLY A 254 1.31 0.58 -13.28
CA GLY A 254 2.67 0.32 -13.72
C GLY A 254 3.57 1.56 -13.72
N TRP A 255 4.86 1.30 -13.51
CA TRP A 255 5.90 2.34 -13.34
C TRP A 255 5.91 3.35 -14.48
N LYS A 256 5.89 2.87 -15.73
CA LYS A 256 5.94 3.73 -16.92
C LYS A 256 4.82 4.77 -16.92
N ARG A 257 3.60 4.39 -16.55
CA ARG A 257 2.46 5.31 -16.50
C ARG A 257 2.57 6.30 -15.35
N CYS A 258 3.08 5.86 -14.20
CA CYS A 258 3.35 6.76 -13.07
C CYS A 258 4.27 7.91 -13.48
N VAL A 259 5.33 7.60 -14.21
CA VAL A 259 6.31 8.57 -14.72
C VAL A 259 5.71 9.46 -15.80
N GLU A 260 4.93 8.90 -16.73
CA GLU A 260 4.24 9.70 -17.77
C GLU A 260 3.29 10.76 -17.16
N PHE A 261 2.80 10.52 -15.94
CA PHE A 261 1.88 11.40 -15.23
C PHE A 261 2.55 12.29 -14.17
N GLU A 262 3.88 12.25 -14.04
CA GLU A 262 4.62 13.01 -13.03
C GLU A 262 4.25 14.51 -13.05
N LYS A 263 4.01 15.11 -14.23
CA LYS A 263 3.67 16.55 -14.39
C LYS A 263 2.18 16.84 -14.39
N LYS A 264 1.33 15.82 -14.44
CA LYS A 264 -0.13 15.96 -14.52
C LYS A 264 -0.70 15.84 -13.12
N ARG A 265 -0.78 16.97 -12.42
CA ARG A 265 -1.23 17.04 -11.02
C ARG A 265 -2.43 16.15 -10.72
N GLU A 266 -3.52 16.29 -11.47
CA GLU A 266 -4.74 15.51 -11.22
C GLU A 266 -4.56 14.00 -11.45
N LEU A 267 -3.71 13.56 -12.37
CA LEU A 267 -3.47 12.12 -12.58
C LEU A 267 -2.47 11.56 -11.56
N GLY A 268 -1.35 12.24 -11.32
CA GLY A 268 -0.33 11.77 -10.40
C GLY A 268 -0.76 11.84 -8.93
N ARG A 269 -1.51 12.89 -8.54
CA ARG A 269 -1.98 13.08 -7.16
C ARG A 269 -2.97 12.02 -6.71
N PHE A 270 -3.78 11.50 -7.64
CA PHE A 270 -4.78 10.49 -7.31
C PHE A 270 -4.37 9.09 -7.77
N ASN A 271 -3.18 8.85 -8.32
CA ASN A 271 -2.79 7.49 -8.72
C ASN A 271 -2.20 6.70 -7.54
N ALA A 272 -2.81 5.57 -7.18
CA ALA A 272 -2.33 4.68 -6.11
C ALA A 272 -0.89 4.17 -6.36
N ASP A 273 -0.57 3.81 -7.61
CA ASP A 273 0.76 3.29 -7.94
C ASP A 273 1.85 4.36 -7.79
N ASN A 274 1.56 5.66 -7.96
CA ASN A 274 2.54 6.72 -7.67
C ASN A 274 2.95 6.68 -6.20
N TYR A 275 2.00 6.43 -5.28
CA TYR A 275 2.32 6.29 -3.86
C TYR A 275 3.10 5.00 -3.60
N ALA A 276 2.63 3.87 -4.12
CA ALA A 276 3.29 2.58 -3.90
C ALA A 276 4.74 2.57 -4.41
N TYR A 277 4.99 3.14 -5.59
CA TYR A 277 6.33 3.24 -6.14
C TYR A 277 7.23 4.26 -5.44
N PHE A 278 6.70 5.41 -5.03
CA PHE A 278 7.47 6.37 -4.25
C PHE A 278 7.94 5.75 -2.93
N ALA A 279 7.05 5.04 -2.24
CA ALA A 279 7.36 4.37 -0.99
C ALA A 279 8.40 3.24 -1.17
N LEU A 280 8.23 2.41 -2.20
CA LEU A 280 9.16 1.32 -2.53
C LEU A 280 10.60 1.81 -2.73
N ASP A 281 10.80 2.92 -3.46
CA ASP A 281 12.15 3.37 -3.81
C ASP A 281 12.87 4.08 -2.65
N GLN A 282 12.14 4.62 -1.66
CA GLN A 282 12.77 5.16 -0.43
C GLN A 282 13.52 4.08 0.35
N ASP A 283 12.93 2.90 0.46
CA ASP A 283 13.53 1.81 1.23
C ASP A 283 14.79 1.25 0.54
N ILE A 284 14.79 1.23 -0.79
CA ILE A 284 15.97 0.87 -1.59
C ILE A 284 17.15 1.83 -1.28
N HIS A 285 16.86 3.12 -1.09
CA HIS A 285 17.87 4.11 -0.73
C HIS A 285 18.37 3.95 0.70
N ASN A 286 17.46 3.74 1.66
CA ASN A 286 17.83 3.51 3.06
C ASN A 286 18.70 2.25 3.21
N PHE A 287 18.32 1.15 2.57
CA PHE A 287 19.07 -0.10 2.60
C PHE A 287 20.50 0.02 2.07
N ARG A 288 20.74 0.86 1.03
CA ARG A 288 22.09 1.13 0.55
C ARG A 288 22.92 1.90 1.56
N SER A 289 22.34 2.92 2.19
CA SER A 289 23.04 3.76 3.16
C SER A 289 23.51 2.98 4.39
N GLU A 290 22.75 1.96 4.83
CA GLU A 290 23.13 1.12 5.97
C GLU A 290 24.24 0.13 5.63
N ASN A 291 24.22 -0.46 4.44
CA ASN A 291 25.26 -1.40 4.01
C ASN A 291 26.59 -0.72 3.67
N ASP A 292 26.56 0.58 3.35
CA ASP A 292 27.76 1.40 3.17
C ASP A 292 28.36 1.88 4.52
N GLN A 293 27.72 1.56 5.66
CA GLN A 293 28.25 1.77 7.01
C GLN A 293 28.50 0.45 7.75
N PRO A 294 29.68 -0.21 7.56
CA PRO A 294 29.95 -1.54 8.10
C PRO A 294 29.96 -1.65 9.64
N ASN A 295 29.83 -0.55 10.38
CA ASN A 295 29.96 -0.52 11.85
C ASN A 295 28.63 -0.39 12.63
N ARG A 296 27.45 -0.31 12.01
CA ARG A 296 26.17 -0.17 12.75
C ARG A 296 25.45 -1.47 13.09
N GLN A 297 25.67 -2.56 12.35
CA GLN A 297 25.01 -3.85 12.63
C GLN A 297 25.48 -4.52 13.94
N GLN A 298 26.57 -4.06 14.57
CA GLN A 298 27.00 -4.54 15.88
C GLN A 298 26.25 -3.93 17.07
N ALA A 299 25.52 -2.82 16.88
CA ALA A 299 24.81 -2.15 17.98
C ALA A 299 23.39 -2.70 18.22
N ALA A 300 22.79 -3.39 17.24
CA ALA A 300 21.43 -3.92 17.34
C ALA A 300 21.35 -5.36 17.89
N SER A 301 22.48 -6.03 18.12
CA SER A 301 22.54 -7.39 18.67
C SER A 301 22.94 -7.44 20.15
N THR A 302 23.00 -6.29 20.83
CA THR A 302 23.36 -6.18 22.25
C THR A 302 22.35 -5.39 23.09
N ALA A 303 21.13 -5.18 22.59
CA ALA A 303 20.00 -4.61 23.34
C ALA A 303 18.90 -5.65 23.54
#